data_AF-A0A2N2LYA1-F1
#
_entry.id   AF-A0A2N2LYA1-F1
#
_cell.length_a   1.000
_cell.length_b   1.000
_cell.length_c   1.000
_cell.angle_alpha   90.00
_cell.angle_beta   90.00
_cell.angle_gamma   90.00
#
_symmetry.space_group_name_H-M   'P 1'
#
loop_
_entity.id
_entity.type
_entity.pdbx_description
1 polymer ?
#
loop_
_entity_poly.entity_id
_entity_poly.type
_entity_poly.pdbx_seq_one_letter_code
_entity_poly.pdbx_strand_id
1 'polypeptide(L)' 'MKNVKQTPETKGVTVKLLATLDLGHEIEDMAGRQLRMRMATI' A
#
# COMPACT_ATOMS: atom_id res chain seq x y z
N MET A 1 -12.23 -8.80 9.97
CA MET A 1 -11.31 -9.65 9.20
C MET A 1 -10.28 -8.75 8.53
N LYS A 2 -8.99 -8.89 8.84
CA LYS A 2 -7.93 -8.02 8.29
C LYS A 2 -7.55 -8.54 6.90
N ASN A 3 -7.89 -7.80 5.84
CA ASN A 3 -7.46 -8.11 4.46
C ASN A 3 -5.95 -7.89 4.32
N VAL A 4 -5.15 -8.90 4.67
CA VAL A 4 -3.72 -8.95 4.36
C VAL A 4 -3.60 -9.16 2.86
N LYS A 5 -3.53 -8.06 2.10
CA LYS A 5 -3.19 -8.08 0.67
C LYS A 5 -1.76 -8.59 0.55
N GLN A 6 -1.59 -9.90 0.30
CA GLN A 6 -0.30 -10.50 -0.02
C GLN A 6 0.24 -9.84 -1.30
N THR A 7 1.45 -9.29 -1.20
CA THR A 7 2.18 -8.76 -2.35
C THR A 7 2.62 -9.93 -3.24
N PRO A 8 2.49 -9.83 -4.57
CA PRO A 8 2.99 -10.86 -5.47
C PRO A 8 4.50 -11.06 -5.27
N GLU A 9 4.95 -12.31 -5.22
CA GLU A 9 6.38 -12.65 -5.14
C GLU A 9 7.02 -12.46 -6.52
N THR A 10 7.76 -11.38 -6.68
CA THR A 10 8.50 -11.06 -7.91
C THR A 10 9.92 -11.58 -7.82
N LYS A 11 10.35 -12.41 -8.78
CA LYS A 11 11.74 -12.91 -8.83
C LYS A 11 12.68 -11.75 -9.18
N GLY A 12 13.68 -11.51 -8.33
CA GLY A 12 14.68 -10.44 -8.52
C GLY A 12 14.24 -9.05 -8.07
N VAL A 13 12.98 -8.87 -7.64
CA VAL A 13 12.50 -7.57 -7.14
C VAL A 13 11.98 -7.73 -5.73
N THR A 14 12.55 -6.97 -4.78
CA THR A 14 12.08 -6.94 -3.39
C THR A 14 11.15 -5.76 -3.18
N VAL A 15 9.99 -5.98 -2.56
CA VAL A 15 9.03 -4.92 -2.26
C VAL A 15 8.80 -4.82 -0.75
N LYS A 16 9.06 -3.64 -0.17
CA LYS A 16 8.83 -3.35 1.25
C LYS A 16 7.72 -2.32 1.40
N LEU A 17 6.71 -2.62 2.21
CA LEU A 17 5.69 -1.64 2.60
C LEU A 17 6.32 -0.63 3.57
N LEU A 18 6.23 0.66 3.24
CA LEU A 18 6.76 1.73 4.08
C LEU A 18 5.68 2.35 4.95
N ALA A 19 4.53 2.65 4.37
CA ALA A 19 3.43 3.30 5.08
C ALA A 19 2.09 2.98 4.42
N THR A 20 1.03 3.05 5.23
CA THR A 20 -0.36 3.04 4.77
C THR A 20 -1.06 4.24 5.39
N LEU A 21 -1.56 5.13 4.55
CA LEU A 21 -2.23 6.37 4.96
C LEU A 21 -3.68 6.33 4.48
N ASP A 22 -4.62 6.67 5.36
CA ASP A 22 -6.02 6.86 4.98
C ASP A 22 -6.18 8.26 4.38
N LEU A 23 -6.58 8.32 3.12
CA LEU A 23 -6.73 9.58 2.41
C LEU A 23 -8.11 10.20 2.62
N GLY A 24 -9.07 9.48 3.22
CA GLY A 24 -10.43 9.96 3.40
C GLY A 24 -10.57 11.18 4.32
N HIS A 25 -9.54 11.47 5.13
CA HIS A 25 -9.52 12.66 5.97
C HIS A 25 -8.94 13.89 5.27
N GLU A 26 -7.98 13.70 4.36
CA GLU A 26 -7.26 14.79 3.70
C GLU A 26 -7.84 15.13 2.32
N ILE A 27 -8.50 14.17 1.67
CA ILE A 27 -9.11 14.33 0.35
C ILE A 27 -10.55 13.82 0.44
N GLU A 28 -11.50 14.76 0.34
CA GLU A 28 -12.94 14.53 0.55
C GLU A 28 -13.49 13.37 -0.32
N ASP A 29 -13.05 13.27 -1.58
CA ASP A 29 -13.46 12.21 -2.51
C ASP A 29 -12.70 10.88 -2.36
N MET A 30 -11.74 10.77 -1.44
CA MET A 30 -10.93 9.56 -1.21
C MET A 30 -11.39 8.76 0.01
N ALA A 31 -12.58 9.04 0.56
CA ALA A 31 -13.16 8.28 1.65
C ALA A 31 -13.12 6.75 1.38
N GLY A 32 -12.53 5.99 2.31
CA GLY A 32 -12.39 4.54 2.20
C GLY A 32 -11.23 4.06 1.31
N ARG A 33 -10.40 4.96 0.77
CA ARG A 33 -9.20 4.63 0.00
C ARG A 33 -7.94 4.86 0.83
N GLN A 34 -7.01 3.92 0.73
CA GLN A 34 -5.72 3.98 1.43
C GLN A 34 -4.58 4.17 0.42
N LEU A 35 -3.75 5.18 0.65
CA LEU A 35 -2.47 5.30 -0.02
C LEU A 35 -1.48 4.30 0.59
N ARG A 36 -0.82 3.51 -0.25
CA ARG A 36 0.18 2.53 0.19
C ARG A 36 1.51 2.82 -0.48
N MET A 37 2.46 3.29 0.32
CA MET A 37 3.80 3.57 -0.16
C MET A 37 4.65 2.30 -0.06
N ARG A 38 5.34 1.96 -1.15
CA ARG A 38 6.18 0.76 -1.24
C ARG A 38 7.54 1.12 -1.83
N MET A 39 8.59 0.60 -1.23
CA MET A 39 9.94 0.63 -1.79
C MET A 39 10.13 -0.63 -2.63
N ALA A 40 10.54 -0.46 -3.89
CA ALA A 40 10.94 -1.55 -4.76
C ALA A 40 12.45 -1.52 -4.95
N THR A 41 13.09 -2.68 -4.87
CA THR A 41 14.52 -2.88 -5.16
C THR A 41 14.63 -3.88 -6.30
N ILE A 42 15.30 -3.51 -7.39
CA ILE A 42 15.46 -4.27 -8.64
C ILE A 42 16.91 -4.71 -8.85
#